data_AF-M3DG42-F1
#
_entry.id   AF-M3DG42-F1
#
_cell.length_a   1.000
_cell.length_b   1.000
_cell.length_c   1.000
_cell.angle_alpha   90.00
_cell.angle_beta   90.00
_cell.angle_gamma   90.00
#
_symmetry.space_group_name_H-M   'P 1'
#
loop_
_entity.id
_entity.type
_entity.pdbx_description
1 polymer ?
#
loop_
_entity_poly.entity_id
_entity_poly.type
_entity_poly.pdbx_seq_one_letter_code
_entity_poly.pdbx_strand_id
1 'polypeptide(L)'
;MGHDMAWRRPHWLTGDDSLLRVGPGTGGDEEHTCPSHAAAKARPGLWPTQRLRLPKAELETFTLGPVMDAVDRVEFHEQTLDQALEGLRFRTPALHPGHLTYAEHALRSYMQALAAESDKKLRPVRAYWVAQRENGKFWEMYAWWRRYESADGRLREYRRLRHGQAKASESGEIAIAVYVAVHGRPAAWPLKWSRAFQPLGPVARPERVRVVEVGLADGRPRVQFDGTAEDAEAYYAEHGHSHVARVVAGGAPTPGSSCVDCKQFTACPAVPRRPGVLGVSSRVAPLRKVSVSDLRYHAACPAQAFLRALHLPRSDEYGSAAKLGQAVHGWIEKLHRRDGWPPCAVADMPTEGENWTEGRWRVSDEDATTGRDMLLHHVDACPFQDPGLVQRVEPEALRVVHDTAAQAVVVAKPDLLYQEDGSWVWRELKTTRKRRRNQVDLLETYPQLALAVTLLAQGALGGDPGGSRVEVEILRPDGSDPHVIDPTDPEQQAKARSVLRRYGGPWRDDEAWDARPGPHCQSCPVSQWCPSAGPGPTVAGEGEV
;
A
#
# COMPACT_ATOMS: atom_id res chain seq x y z
N MET A 1 -2.56 -26.62 -19.68
CA MET A 1 -2.19 -26.23 -21.06
C MET A 1 -2.32 -24.72 -21.16
N GLY A 2 -1.26 -23.99 -20.79
CA GLY A 2 -1.23 -22.53 -20.86
C GLY A 2 -0.57 -22.14 -22.17
N HIS A 3 -1.34 -21.59 -23.10
CA HIS A 3 -0.76 -20.93 -24.27
C HIS A 3 0.18 -19.82 -23.79
N ASP A 4 1.40 -19.87 -24.27
CA ASP A 4 2.44 -18.85 -24.18
C ASP A 4 1.92 -17.55 -24.82
N MET A 5 1.11 -16.80 -24.07
CA MET A 5 0.61 -15.50 -24.52
C MET A 5 1.74 -14.50 -24.38
N ALA A 6 2.55 -14.42 -25.43
CA ALA A 6 3.52 -13.35 -25.61
C ALA A 6 2.84 -12.00 -25.30
N TRP A 7 3.39 -11.27 -24.33
CA TRP A 7 2.88 -9.95 -23.94
C TRP A 7 2.72 -9.07 -25.18
N ARG A 8 1.54 -8.46 -25.32
CA ARG A 8 1.25 -7.50 -26.39
C ARG A 8 1.28 -6.09 -25.82
N ARG A 9 2.02 -5.20 -26.48
CA ARG A 9 2.05 -3.78 -26.11
C ARG A 9 0.63 -3.20 -26.16
N PRO A 10 0.10 -2.68 -25.04
CA PRO A 10 -1.17 -1.97 -25.06
C PRO A 10 -1.12 -0.78 -26.02
N HIS A 11 -2.22 -0.51 -26.73
CA HIS A 11 -2.28 0.56 -27.74
C HIS A 11 -2.06 1.97 -27.16
N TRP A 12 -2.20 2.13 -25.83
CA TRP A 12 -1.94 3.38 -25.11
C TRP A 12 -0.49 3.55 -24.63
N LEU A 13 0.40 2.60 -24.97
CA LEU A 13 1.84 2.70 -24.75
C LEU A 13 2.60 2.84 -26.08
N THR A 14 3.69 3.60 -26.04
CA THR A 14 4.62 3.76 -27.17
C THR A 14 6.07 3.71 -26.67
N GLY A 15 7.03 3.72 -27.58
CA GLY A 15 8.45 3.54 -27.29
C GLY A 15 8.93 2.11 -27.56
N ASP A 16 10.15 1.83 -27.11
CA ASP A 16 10.88 0.59 -27.36
C ASP A 16 10.66 -0.43 -26.23
N ASP A 17 10.30 -1.66 -26.59
CA ASP A 17 10.07 -2.79 -25.68
C ASP A 17 11.11 -3.92 -25.86
N SER A 18 12.21 -3.66 -26.55
CA SER A 18 13.32 -4.59 -26.76
C SER A 18 14.09 -4.92 -25.48
N LEU A 19 14.26 -3.91 -24.62
CA LEU A 19 14.90 -4.02 -23.30
C LEU A 19 13.87 -4.43 -22.24
N LEU A 20 14.16 -5.55 -21.58
CA LEU A 20 13.47 -6.00 -20.38
C LEU A 20 14.39 -5.82 -19.18
N ARG A 21 13.89 -5.16 -18.14
CA ARG A 21 14.62 -4.95 -16.89
C ARG A 21 13.76 -5.31 -15.70
N VAL A 22 14.23 -6.26 -14.90
CA VAL A 22 13.51 -6.73 -13.71
C VAL A 22 14.40 -6.61 -12.48
N GLY A 23 13.91 -5.92 -11.46
CA GLY A 23 14.52 -5.91 -10.13
C GLY A 23 13.53 -6.27 -9.03
N PRO A 24 13.98 -6.44 -7.78
CA PRO A 24 13.09 -6.60 -6.63
C PRO A 24 12.10 -5.42 -6.56
N GLY A 25 10.81 -5.72 -6.38
CA GLY A 25 9.72 -4.73 -6.41
C GLY A 25 9.14 -4.43 -7.79
N THR A 26 9.57 -5.11 -8.86
CA THR A 26 8.98 -4.92 -10.21
C THR A 26 7.59 -5.56 -10.31
N GLY A 27 7.39 -6.71 -9.65
CA GLY A 27 6.09 -7.40 -9.55
C GLY A 27 5.17 -6.86 -8.47
N GLY A 28 5.70 -6.07 -7.53
CA GLY A 28 5.00 -5.66 -6.31
C GLY A 28 4.53 -6.86 -5.48
N ASP A 29 3.60 -6.64 -4.55
CA ASP A 29 2.89 -7.70 -3.83
C ASP A 29 1.81 -8.32 -4.74
N GLU A 30 1.73 -9.65 -4.74
CA GLU A 30 0.84 -10.40 -5.67
C GLU A 30 -0.64 -10.04 -5.51
N GLU A 31 -1.07 -9.62 -4.31
CA GLU A 31 -2.48 -9.36 -3.98
C GLU A 31 -2.96 -7.97 -4.44
N HIS A 32 -2.06 -7.02 -4.70
CA HIS A 32 -2.42 -5.60 -4.92
C HIS A 32 -1.73 -4.93 -6.11
N THR A 33 -0.89 -5.67 -6.84
CA THR A 33 -0.17 -5.11 -7.98
C THR A 33 -0.83 -5.46 -9.31
N CYS A 34 -1.17 -4.42 -10.07
CA CYS A 34 -1.72 -4.55 -11.41
C CYS A 34 -0.74 -5.31 -12.34
N PRO A 35 -1.12 -6.48 -12.91
CA PRO A 35 -0.21 -7.25 -13.78
C PRO A 35 0.26 -6.47 -15.00
N SER A 36 -0.63 -5.65 -15.58
CA SER A 36 -0.27 -4.75 -16.66
C SER A 36 0.77 -3.71 -16.22
N HIS A 37 0.63 -3.12 -15.03
CA HIS A 37 1.62 -2.19 -14.47
C HIS A 37 2.99 -2.84 -14.33
N ALA A 38 3.07 -4.04 -13.75
CA ALA A 38 4.32 -4.79 -13.57
C ALA A 38 5.04 -5.03 -14.90
N ALA A 39 4.31 -5.51 -15.92
CA ALA A 39 4.88 -5.74 -17.25
C ALA A 39 5.33 -4.44 -17.93
N ALA A 40 4.58 -3.35 -17.79
CA ALA A 40 5.02 -2.06 -18.31
C ALA A 40 6.27 -1.57 -17.56
N LYS A 41 6.32 -1.69 -16.24
CA LYS A 41 7.48 -1.32 -15.40
C LYS A 41 8.74 -2.07 -15.80
N ALA A 42 8.61 -3.36 -16.15
CA ALA A 42 9.69 -4.20 -16.66
C ALA A 42 10.25 -3.76 -18.04
N ARG A 43 9.58 -2.84 -18.74
CA ARG A 43 9.98 -2.33 -20.06
C ARG A 43 10.33 -0.85 -19.96
N PRO A 44 11.57 -0.49 -19.59
CA PRO A 44 11.94 0.89 -19.27
C PRO A 44 11.84 1.84 -20.47
N GLY A 45 11.93 1.32 -21.70
CA GLY A 45 11.76 2.07 -22.95
C GLY A 45 10.31 2.41 -23.31
N LEU A 46 9.33 1.97 -22.54
CA LEU A 46 7.92 2.31 -22.78
C LEU A 46 7.45 3.50 -21.96
N TRP A 47 6.64 4.35 -22.58
CA TRP A 47 5.96 5.48 -21.95
C TRP A 47 4.52 5.62 -22.47
N PRO A 48 3.63 6.30 -21.72
CA PRO A 48 2.25 6.48 -22.16
C PRO A 48 2.19 7.41 -23.37
N THR A 49 1.23 7.15 -24.26
CA THR A 49 0.96 8.01 -25.42
C THR A 49 0.56 9.42 -24.98
N GLN A 50 -0.17 9.54 -23.88
CA GLN A 50 -0.47 10.81 -23.22
C GLN A 50 0.39 10.98 -21.97
N ARG A 51 1.22 12.03 -21.92
CA ARG A 51 2.05 12.31 -20.74
C ARG A 51 1.30 13.15 -19.71
N LEU A 52 1.45 12.78 -18.43
CA LEU A 52 0.98 13.62 -17.33
C LEU A 52 1.95 14.80 -17.20
N ARG A 53 1.42 16.02 -17.29
CA ARG A 53 2.18 17.26 -17.10
C ARG A 53 1.65 17.97 -15.87
N LEU A 54 1.87 17.35 -14.71
CA LEU A 54 1.51 17.93 -13.42
C LEU A 54 2.77 18.35 -12.66
N PRO A 55 2.67 19.36 -11.79
CA PRO A 55 3.78 19.70 -10.90
C PRO A 55 4.11 18.53 -9.97
N LYS A 56 5.36 18.51 -9.49
CA LYS A 56 5.79 17.56 -8.46
C LYS A 56 5.27 18.03 -7.09
N ALA A 57 5.17 17.10 -6.15
CA ALA A 57 4.94 17.45 -4.75
C ALA A 57 6.11 18.27 -4.21
N GLU A 58 5.81 19.22 -3.31
CA GLU A 58 6.82 20.06 -2.65
C GLU A 58 7.61 19.28 -1.60
N LEU A 59 6.93 18.35 -0.92
CA LEU A 59 7.51 17.46 0.08
C LEU A 59 7.97 16.15 -0.56
N GLU A 60 9.00 15.56 0.04
CA GLU A 60 9.42 14.20 -0.28
C GLU A 60 8.29 13.20 -0.02
N THR A 61 8.02 12.35 -1.00
CA THR A 61 6.99 11.31 -0.91
C THR A 61 7.58 9.90 -0.92
N PHE A 62 8.87 9.77 -1.23
CA PHE A 62 9.57 8.51 -1.13
C PHE A 62 10.27 8.38 0.23
N THR A 63 9.67 7.56 1.11
CA THR A 63 10.09 7.39 2.50
C THR A 63 11.56 7.04 2.69
N LEU A 64 12.09 6.13 1.88
CA LEU A 64 13.47 5.61 2.02
C LEU A 64 14.52 6.41 1.26
N GLY A 65 14.14 7.28 0.32
CA GLY A 65 15.08 8.07 -0.48
C GLY A 65 16.06 8.85 0.39
N PRO A 66 15.57 9.69 1.33
CA PRO A 66 16.44 10.48 2.22
C PRO A 66 17.38 9.61 3.06
N VAL A 67 16.90 8.46 3.55
CA VAL A 67 17.71 7.53 4.34
C VAL A 67 18.83 6.95 3.48
N MET A 68 18.53 6.47 2.27
CA MET A 68 19.52 5.91 1.35
C MET A 68 20.57 6.96 0.96
N ASP A 69 20.15 8.19 0.67
CA ASP A 69 21.04 9.30 0.34
C ASP A 69 21.97 9.66 1.52
N ALA A 70 21.45 9.66 2.76
CA ALA A 70 22.25 9.94 3.94
C ALA A 70 23.23 8.82 4.27
N VAL A 71 22.84 7.55 4.09
CA VAL A 71 23.77 6.42 4.18
C VAL A 71 24.88 6.54 3.14
N ASP A 72 24.57 6.93 1.90
CA ASP A 72 25.59 7.14 0.86
C ASP A 72 26.62 8.21 1.25
N ARG A 73 26.19 9.28 1.93
CA ARG A 73 27.09 10.33 2.44
C ARG A 73 28.10 9.78 3.44
N VAL A 74 27.66 8.93 4.35
CA VAL A 74 28.55 8.29 5.35
C VAL A 74 29.46 7.26 4.67
N GLU A 75 28.89 6.36 3.88
CA GLU A 75 29.62 5.22 3.32
C GLU A 75 30.60 5.60 2.19
N PHE A 76 30.29 6.63 1.41
CA PHE A 76 31.04 6.93 0.18
C PHE A 76 31.51 8.37 0.03
N HIS A 77 31.19 9.25 0.97
CA HIS A 77 31.62 10.66 0.94
C HIS A 77 32.34 11.09 2.22
N GLU A 78 32.76 10.11 3.04
CA GLU A 78 33.54 10.32 4.27
C GLU A 78 32.90 11.31 5.26
N GLN A 79 31.58 11.48 5.18
CA GLN A 79 30.86 12.34 6.12
C GLN A 79 30.66 11.62 7.45
N THR A 80 30.76 12.37 8.54
CA THR A 80 30.35 11.85 9.85
C THR A 80 28.84 11.64 9.88
N LEU A 81 28.36 10.81 10.80
CA LEU A 81 26.92 10.62 11.03
C LEU A 81 26.22 11.97 11.28
N ASP A 82 26.81 12.86 12.07
CA ASP A 82 26.23 14.17 12.37
C ASP A 82 26.14 15.07 11.13
N GLN A 83 27.14 15.05 10.25
CA GLN A 83 27.10 15.78 8.98
C GLN A 83 26.00 15.25 8.04
N ALA A 84 25.83 13.93 7.98
CA ALA A 84 24.77 13.31 7.18
C ALA A 84 23.37 13.64 7.72
N LEU A 85 23.20 13.66 9.06
CA LEU A 85 21.96 14.08 9.73
C LEU A 85 21.63 15.55 9.46
N GLU A 86 22.60 16.45 9.57
CA GLU A 86 22.39 17.87 9.24
C GLU A 86 22.01 18.05 7.77
N GLY A 87 22.60 17.24 6.88
CA GLY A 87 22.25 17.20 5.46
C GLY A 87 20.79 16.84 5.16
N LEU A 88 20.10 16.10 6.05
CA LEU A 88 18.68 15.79 5.87
C LEU A 88 17.79 17.02 6.06
N ARG A 89 18.20 18.00 6.86
CA ARG A 89 17.40 19.19 7.20
C ARG A 89 17.31 20.19 6.06
N PHE A 90 18.35 20.25 5.22
CA PHE A 90 18.46 21.21 4.11
C PHE A 90 18.29 20.57 2.73
N ARG A 91 17.80 19.33 2.66
CA ARG A 91 17.61 18.64 1.37
C ARG A 91 16.44 19.22 0.57
N THR A 92 16.46 18.95 -0.73
CA THR A 92 15.35 19.26 -1.65
C THR A 92 14.97 17.99 -2.41
N PRO A 93 13.68 17.61 -2.48
CA PRO A 93 12.51 18.26 -1.83
C PRO A 93 12.59 18.20 -0.30
N ALA A 94 11.92 19.15 0.36
CA ALA A 94 11.95 19.24 1.82
C ALA A 94 11.28 18.01 2.45
N LEU A 95 11.72 17.67 3.66
CA LEU A 95 11.06 16.65 4.47
C LEU A 95 10.00 17.30 5.34
N HIS A 96 8.83 16.67 5.42
CA HIS A 96 7.89 16.97 6.50
C HIS A 96 8.59 16.73 7.85
N PRO A 97 8.35 17.54 8.90
CA PRO A 97 9.03 17.41 10.19
C PRO A 97 9.02 15.99 10.76
N GLY A 98 7.88 15.29 10.67
CA GLY A 98 7.83 13.90 11.13
C GLY A 98 8.53 12.87 10.24
N HIS A 99 8.68 13.15 8.94
CA HIS A 99 9.52 12.32 8.06
C HIS A 99 11.00 12.52 8.38
N LEU A 100 11.40 13.76 8.70
CA LEU A 100 12.75 14.07 9.18
C LEU A 100 13.06 13.30 10.47
N THR A 101 12.18 13.35 11.48
CA THR A 101 12.36 12.60 12.74
C THR A 101 12.56 11.11 12.48
N TYR A 102 11.73 10.51 11.62
CA TYR A 102 11.89 9.11 11.23
C TYR A 102 13.21 8.85 10.47
N ALA A 103 13.60 9.72 9.53
CA ALA A 103 14.81 9.54 8.73
C ALA A 103 16.08 9.64 9.59
N GLU A 104 16.12 10.58 10.55
CA GLU A 104 17.21 10.71 11.52
C GLU A 104 17.32 9.44 12.40
N HIS A 105 16.18 8.94 12.92
CA HIS A 105 16.14 7.68 13.67
C HIS A 105 16.65 6.50 12.83
N ALA A 106 16.08 6.32 11.64
CA ALA A 106 16.42 5.23 10.73
C ALA A 106 17.91 5.21 10.37
N LEU A 107 18.51 6.37 10.11
CA LEU A 107 19.94 6.48 9.84
C LEU A 107 20.78 6.04 11.04
N ARG A 108 20.44 6.52 12.25
CA ARG A 108 21.15 6.13 13.48
C ARG A 108 21.03 4.63 13.73
N SER A 109 19.83 4.06 13.66
CA SER A 109 19.59 2.64 13.86
C SER A 109 20.35 1.78 12.84
N TYR A 110 20.37 2.19 11.57
CA TYR A 110 21.10 1.46 10.54
C TYR A 110 22.63 1.52 10.73
N MET A 111 23.19 2.68 11.07
CA MET A 111 24.63 2.82 11.36
C MET A 111 25.06 2.02 12.59
N GLN A 112 24.23 2.00 13.64
CA GLN A 112 24.48 1.18 14.83
C GLN A 112 24.47 -0.32 14.49
N ALA A 113 23.51 -0.77 13.67
CA ALA A 113 23.45 -2.15 13.20
C ALA A 113 24.69 -2.55 12.38
N LEU A 114 25.21 -1.65 11.55
CA LEU A 114 26.46 -1.87 10.82
C LEU A 114 27.66 -2.00 11.76
N ALA A 115 27.78 -1.13 12.75
CA ALA A 115 28.88 -1.15 13.71
C ALA A 115 28.89 -2.44 14.56
N ALA A 116 27.71 -2.96 14.92
CA ALA A 116 27.58 -4.21 15.68
C ALA A 116 27.97 -5.46 14.89
N GLU A 117 27.94 -5.43 13.55
CA GLU A 117 28.38 -6.53 12.68
C GLU A 117 29.85 -6.39 12.20
N SER A 118 30.64 -5.51 12.82
CA SER A 118 32.00 -5.15 12.39
C SER A 118 32.98 -6.33 12.26
N ASP A 119 32.71 -7.47 12.93
CA ASP A 119 33.49 -8.71 12.80
C ASP A 119 33.54 -9.26 11.36
N LYS A 120 32.59 -8.88 10.48
CA LYS A 120 32.48 -9.40 9.10
C LYS A 120 33.27 -8.60 8.05
N LYS A 121 33.95 -7.50 8.42
CA LYS A 121 34.77 -6.63 7.52
C LYS A 121 34.21 -6.46 6.10
N LEU A 122 32.92 -6.15 6.00
CA LEU A 122 32.26 -5.89 4.72
C LEU A 122 32.45 -4.43 4.31
N ARG A 123 32.82 -4.20 3.04
CA ARG A 123 32.96 -2.87 2.45
C ARG A 123 31.74 -2.52 1.60
N PRO A 124 31.21 -1.29 1.68
CA PRO A 124 30.09 -0.87 0.85
C PRO A 124 30.49 -0.77 -0.62
N VAL A 125 29.59 -1.12 -1.53
CA VAL A 125 29.84 -1.13 -2.99
C VAL A 125 28.95 -0.11 -3.69
N ARG A 126 29.59 0.92 -4.26
CA ARG A 126 28.88 2.00 -4.96
C ARG A 126 28.22 1.50 -6.25
N ALA A 127 28.95 0.72 -7.06
CA ALA A 127 28.43 0.17 -8.31
C ALA A 127 27.25 -0.78 -8.06
N TYR A 128 26.29 -0.80 -8.98
CA TYR A 128 25.23 -1.80 -8.99
C TYR A 128 25.77 -3.12 -9.55
N TRP A 129 25.22 -4.25 -9.14
CA TRP A 129 25.43 -5.50 -9.85
C TRP A 129 24.27 -5.73 -10.81
N VAL A 130 24.59 -6.09 -12.05
CA VAL A 130 23.60 -6.30 -13.12
C VAL A 130 23.92 -7.58 -13.86
N ALA A 131 22.97 -8.51 -13.88
CA ALA A 131 23.04 -9.72 -14.70
C ALA A 131 22.33 -9.44 -16.03
N GLN A 132 23.03 -9.67 -17.15
CA GLN A 132 22.50 -9.46 -18.49
C GLN A 132 22.42 -10.80 -19.24
N ARG A 133 21.37 -10.99 -20.05
CA ARG A 133 21.23 -12.15 -20.94
C ARG A 133 20.55 -11.74 -22.24
N GLU A 134 20.89 -12.41 -23.33
CA GLU A 134 20.32 -12.17 -24.64
C GLU A 134 19.78 -13.48 -25.23
N ASN A 135 18.46 -13.65 -25.15
CA ASN A 135 17.75 -14.83 -25.67
C ASN A 135 16.55 -14.34 -26.50
N GLY A 136 16.82 -13.74 -27.67
CA GLY A 136 15.81 -13.13 -28.55
C GLY A 136 15.26 -11.77 -28.08
N LYS A 137 15.43 -11.42 -26.80
CA LYS A 137 15.30 -10.07 -26.22
C LYS A 137 16.49 -9.77 -25.33
N PHE A 138 16.78 -8.48 -25.11
CA PHE A 138 17.82 -8.05 -24.20
C PHE A 138 17.27 -7.90 -22.78
N TRP A 139 17.80 -8.70 -21.86
CA TRP A 139 17.33 -8.78 -20.48
C TRP A 139 18.37 -8.26 -19.50
N GLU A 140 17.89 -7.59 -18.48
CA GLU A 140 18.68 -7.13 -17.35
C GLU A 140 17.97 -7.47 -16.04
N MET A 141 18.74 -8.00 -15.09
CA MET A 141 18.32 -8.16 -13.72
C MET A 141 19.25 -7.36 -12.82
N TYR A 142 18.69 -6.62 -11.88
CA TYR A 142 19.43 -5.77 -10.97
C TYR A 142 18.74 -5.71 -9.61
N ALA A 143 19.46 -5.36 -8.55
CA ALA A 143 18.85 -5.01 -7.27
C ALA A 143 19.40 -3.66 -6.76
N TRP A 144 18.48 -2.80 -6.31
CA TRP A 144 18.78 -1.43 -5.91
C TRP A 144 19.07 -1.26 -4.41
N TRP A 145 18.98 -2.35 -3.65
CA TRP A 145 19.27 -2.41 -2.22
C TRP A 145 20.73 -2.09 -1.90
N ARG A 146 21.07 -1.87 -0.62
CA ARG A 146 22.46 -1.63 -0.21
C ARG A 146 23.31 -2.85 -0.57
N ARG A 147 24.56 -2.61 -0.99
CA ARG A 147 25.47 -3.65 -1.50
C ARG A 147 26.76 -3.60 -0.71
N TYR A 148 27.23 -4.76 -0.29
CA TYR A 148 28.49 -4.91 0.40
C TYR A 148 29.26 -6.12 -0.12
N GLU A 149 30.57 -6.08 -0.04
CA GLU A 149 31.43 -7.21 -0.39
C GLU A 149 32.54 -7.40 0.66
N SER A 150 33.04 -8.61 0.82
CA SER A 150 34.25 -8.84 1.60
C SER A 150 35.49 -8.25 0.91
N ALA A 151 36.57 -8.05 1.66
CA ALA A 151 37.82 -7.51 1.11
C ALA A 151 38.39 -8.36 -0.05
N ASP A 152 38.25 -9.69 0.05
CA ASP A 152 38.66 -10.66 -0.97
C ASP A 152 37.61 -10.88 -2.09
N GLY A 153 36.43 -10.25 -2.00
CA GLY A 153 35.35 -10.38 -2.97
C GLY A 153 34.63 -11.74 -2.96
N ARG A 154 34.96 -12.65 -2.03
CA ARG A 154 34.37 -14.00 -1.93
C ARG A 154 32.95 -13.98 -1.40
N LEU A 155 32.56 -12.96 -0.63
CA LEU A 155 31.21 -12.75 -0.13
C LEU A 155 30.61 -11.49 -0.75
N ARG A 156 29.40 -11.61 -1.31
CA ARG A 156 28.53 -10.48 -1.66
C ARG A 156 27.28 -10.47 -0.81
N GLU A 157 26.93 -9.30 -0.29
CA GLU A 157 25.76 -9.11 0.56
C GLU A 157 24.85 -7.99 0.04
N TYR A 158 23.56 -8.28 -0.03
CA TYR A 158 22.53 -7.27 -0.18
C TYR A 158 21.84 -6.99 1.17
N ARG A 159 21.60 -5.72 1.48
CA ARG A 159 20.74 -5.31 2.61
C ARG A 159 19.53 -4.52 2.14
N ARG A 160 18.34 -5.10 2.30
CA ARG A 160 17.05 -4.45 2.04
C ARG A 160 16.59 -3.73 3.31
N LEU A 161 16.39 -2.41 3.21
CA LEU A 161 15.88 -1.63 4.33
C LEU A 161 14.34 -1.75 4.43
N ARG A 162 13.81 -1.92 5.63
CA ARG A 162 12.37 -1.95 5.94
C ARG A 162 12.01 -0.78 6.83
N HIS A 163 10.87 -0.13 6.57
CA HIS A 163 10.47 1.02 7.38
C HIS A 163 10.31 0.66 8.85
N GLY A 164 9.65 -0.47 9.11
CA GLY A 164 9.43 -1.03 10.45
C GLY A 164 10.50 -2.03 10.83
N GLN A 165 10.08 -3.12 11.46
CA GLN A 165 10.93 -4.26 11.78
C GLN A 165 11.20 -5.10 10.51
N ALA A 166 12.32 -5.83 10.51
CA ALA A 166 12.61 -6.80 9.47
C ALA A 166 11.58 -7.96 9.50
N LYS A 167 11.13 -8.42 8.34
CA LYS A 167 10.14 -9.51 8.25
C LYS A 167 10.53 -10.52 7.16
N ALA A 168 9.75 -11.59 7.00
CA ALA A 168 9.92 -12.47 5.86
C ALA A 168 9.52 -11.72 4.57
N SER A 169 10.32 -11.87 3.52
CA SER A 169 10.02 -11.39 2.16
C SER A 169 9.38 -12.47 1.30
N GLU A 170 8.71 -12.03 0.22
CA GLU A 170 8.37 -12.93 -0.88
C GLU A 170 9.64 -13.52 -1.52
N SER A 171 9.65 -14.84 -1.68
CA SER A 171 10.82 -15.58 -2.14
C SER A 171 11.27 -15.20 -3.55
N GLY A 172 10.32 -14.81 -4.43
CA GLY A 172 10.64 -14.34 -5.79
C GLY A 172 11.49 -13.07 -5.83
N GLU A 173 11.24 -12.09 -4.94
CA GLU A 173 12.04 -10.86 -4.87
C GLU A 173 13.45 -11.14 -4.34
N ILE A 174 13.57 -12.00 -3.33
CA ILE A 174 14.85 -12.43 -2.77
C ILE A 174 15.64 -13.20 -3.82
N ALA A 175 15.00 -14.09 -4.56
CA ALA A 175 15.62 -14.87 -5.62
C ALA A 175 16.25 -13.99 -6.71
N ILE A 176 15.60 -12.89 -7.10
CA ILE A 176 16.18 -11.92 -8.05
C ILE A 176 17.48 -11.34 -7.48
N ALA A 177 17.48 -10.88 -6.22
CA ALA A 177 18.67 -10.28 -5.61
C ALA A 177 19.82 -11.28 -5.46
N VAL A 178 19.50 -12.52 -5.06
CA VAL A 178 20.45 -13.62 -4.93
C VAL A 178 21.09 -13.95 -6.29
N TYR A 179 20.29 -14.11 -7.35
CA TYR A 179 20.79 -14.34 -8.71
C TYR A 179 21.70 -13.21 -9.20
N VAL A 180 21.30 -11.97 -8.96
CA VAL A 180 22.09 -10.79 -9.33
C VAL A 180 23.39 -10.70 -8.54
N ALA A 181 23.42 -11.11 -7.27
CA ALA A 181 24.66 -11.14 -6.49
C ALA A 181 25.69 -12.11 -7.10
N VAL A 182 25.25 -13.28 -7.60
CA VAL A 182 26.14 -14.29 -8.22
C VAL A 182 26.60 -13.85 -9.61
N HIS A 183 25.67 -13.52 -10.51
CA HIS A 183 25.96 -13.32 -11.94
C HIS A 183 26.16 -11.85 -12.33
N GLY A 184 25.90 -10.93 -11.41
CA GLY A 184 25.91 -9.52 -11.70
C GLY A 184 27.32 -8.97 -11.89
N ARG A 185 27.48 -8.18 -12.95
CA ARG A 185 28.68 -7.38 -13.22
C ARG A 185 28.50 -5.98 -12.61
N PRO A 186 29.55 -5.37 -12.05
CA PRO A 186 29.50 -3.98 -11.60
C PRO A 186 29.06 -3.05 -12.74
N ALA A 187 28.14 -2.13 -12.49
CA ALA A 187 27.67 -1.16 -13.47
C ALA A 187 27.26 0.14 -12.78
N ALA A 188 27.47 1.27 -13.47
CA ALA A 188 26.88 2.54 -13.06
C ALA A 188 25.38 2.57 -13.38
N TRP A 189 24.62 3.37 -12.64
CA TRP A 189 23.22 3.63 -12.99
C TRP A 189 23.12 4.20 -14.41
N PRO A 190 22.16 3.76 -15.25
CA PRO A 190 22.09 4.23 -16.62
C PRO A 190 21.72 5.72 -16.68
N LEU A 191 22.38 6.47 -17.58
CA LEU A 191 22.12 7.90 -17.79
C LEU A 191 20.64 8.20 -18.11
N LYS A 192 19.99 7.29 -18.84
CA LYS A 192 18.55 7.31 -19.09
C LYS A 192 17.99 5.96 -18.72
N TRP A 193 16.90 5.94 -17.96
CA TRP A 193 16.29 4.67 -17.51
C TRP A 193 15.99 3.72 -18.67
N SER A 194 15.59 4.24 -19.84
CA SER A 194 15.30 3.46 -21.05
C SER A 194 16.52 2.82 -21.73
N ARG A 195 17.75 3.13 -21.31
CA ARG A 195 18.98 2.53 -21.87
C ARG A 195 19.48 1.40 -20.99
N ALA A 196 20.07 0.38 -21.59
CA ALA A 196 20.74 -0.71 -20.90
C ALA A 196 21.85 -0.20 -19.97
N PHE A 197 22.05 -0.90 -18.85
CA PHE A 197 23.24 -0.76 -18.03
C PHE A 197 24.49 -1.06 -18.87
N GLN A 198 25.59 -0.42 -18.50
CA GLN A 198 26.89 -0.60 -19.13
C GLN A 198 27.82 -1.26 -18.09
N PRO A 199 27.93 -2.60 -18.08
CA PRO A 199 28.79 -3.28 -17.14
C PRO A 199 30.27 -2.97 -17.31
N LEU A 200 30.96 -2.89 -16.19
CA LEU A 200 32.39 -2.64 -16.06
C LEU A 200 33.08 -3.94 -15.67
N GLY A 201 34.14 -4.31 -16.41
CA GLY A 201 34.98 -5.47 -16.09
C GLY A 201 34.26 -6.83 -16.21
N PRO A 202 34.97 -7.92 -15.90
CA PRO A 202 34.42 -9.28 -15.96
C PRO A 202 33.46 -9.57 -14.80
N VAL A 203 32.70 -10.67 -14.92
CA VAL A 203 31.95 -11.22 -13.78
C VAL A 203 32.96 -11.78 -12.77
N ALA A 204 32.94 -11.26 -11.55
CA ALA A 204 33.58 -11.91 -10.41
C ALA A 204 32.52 -12.69 -9.64
N ARG A 205 32.56 -14.03 -9.74
CA ARG A 205 31.60 -14.92 -9.09
C ARG A 205 31.97 -15.03 -7.60
N PRO A 206 31.11 -14.63 -6.65
CA PRO A 206 31.36 -14.83 -5.23
C PRO A 206 31.25 -16.32 -4.89
N GLU A 207 31.89 -16.74 -3.79
CA GLU A 207 31.69 -18.09 -3.23
C GLU A 207 30.46 -18.17 -2.34
N ARG A 208 30.10 -17.04 -1.71
CA ARG A 208 28.97 -16.95 -0.78
C ARG A 208 28.14 -15.70 -1.06
N VAL A 209 26.83 -15.85 -0.98
CA VAL A 209 25.86 -14.76 -1.12
C VAL A 209 25.00 -14.68 0.12
N ARG A 210 24.79 -13.47 0.63
CA ARG A 210 23.90 -13.20 1.74
C ARG A 210 22.89 -12.11 1.37
N VAL A 211 21.62 -12.31 1.72
CA VAL A 211 20.57 -11.29 1.59
C VAL A 211 19.93 -11.08 2.95
N VAL A 212 19.97 -9.85 3.42
CA VAL A 212 19.53 -9.45 4.76
C VAL A 212 18.45 -8.39 4.64
N GLU A 213 17.38 -8.52 5.42
CA GLU A 213 16.50 -7.40 5.71
C GLU A 213 16.96 -6.68 6.97
N VAL A 214 16.95 -5.35 6.96
CA VAL A 214 17.26 -4.55 8.14
C VAL A 214 16.05 -3.70 8.49
N GLY A 215 15.52 -3.88 9.70
CA GLY A 215 14.45 -3.06 10.24
C GLY A 215 14.97 -1.69 10.64
N LEU A 216 14.42 -0.62 10.11
CA LEU A 216 14.83 0.75 10.46
C LEU A 216 14.18 1.26 11.75
N ALA A 217 13.13 0.58 12.25
CA ALA A 217 12.54 0.91 13.53
C ALA A 217 13.44 0.48 14.71
N ASP A 218 14.12 -0.66 14.61
CA ASP A 218 14.89 -1.27 15.70
C ASP A 218 16.35 -1.60 15.34
N GLY A 219 16.77 -1.37 14.09
CA GLY A 219 18.09 -1.71 13.59
C GLY A 219 18.34 -3.22 13.41
N ARG A 220 17.34 -4.08 13.64
CA ARG A 220 17.57 -5.53 13.73
C ARG A 220 17.64 -6.16 12.33
N PRO A 221 18.70 -6.96 12.04
CA PRO A 221 18.79 -7.70 10.80
C PRO A 221 17.99 -9.01 10.86
N ARG A 222 17.47 -9.44 9.71
CA ARG A 222 16.92 -10.78 9.49
C ARG A 222 17.46 -11.34 8.18
N VAL A 223 18.20 -12.43 8.26
CA VAL A 223 18.72 -13.13 7.09
C VAL A 223 17.56 -13.78 6.33
N GLN A 224 17.48 -13.51 5.03
CA GLN A 224 16.50 -14.13 4.11
C GLN A 224 17.14 -15.24 3.28
N PHE A 225 18.43 -15.09 2.98
CA PHE A 225 19.23 -16.06 2.26
C PHE A 225 20.70 -15.97 2.72
N ASP A 226 21.36 -17.10 2.90
CA ASP A 226 22.79 -17.21 3.15
C ASP A 226 23.27 -18.57 2.66
N GLY A 227 24.05 -18.58 1.58
CA GLY A 227 24.43 -19.82 0.89
C GLY A 227 25.52 -19.61 -0.15
N THR A 228 25.90 -20.70 -0.80
CA THR A 228 26.89 -20.72 -1.90
C THR A 228 26.32 -20.13 -3.19
N ALA A 229 27.17 -19.96 -4.21
CA ALA A 229 26.71 -19.58 -5.55
C ALA A 229 25.77 -20.65 -6.15
N GLU A 230 26.02 -21.92 -5.87
CA GLU A 230 25.19 -23.05 -6.31
C GLU A 230 23.82 -23.05 -5.61
N ASP A 231 23.77 -22.81 -4.29
CA ASP A 231 22.51 -22.67 -3.54
C ASP A 231 21.68 -21.49 -4.07
N ALA A 232 22.37 -20.41 -4.45
CA ALA A 232 21.77 -19.20 -4.99
C ALA A 232 21.12 -19.44 -6.36
N GLU A 233 21.78 -20.20 -7.23
CA GLU A 233 21.25 -20.62 -8.53
C GLU A 233 20.03 -21.53 -8.36
N ALA A 234 20.09 -22.51 -7.43
CA ALA A 234 18.98 -23.39 -7.11
C ALA A 234 17.76 -22.60 -6.58
N TYR A 235 17.99 -21.67 -5.65
CA TYR A 235 16.95 -20.80 -5.10
C TYR A 235 16.28 -19.93 -6.19
N TYR A 236 17.06 -19.44 -7.15
CA TYR A 236 16.51 -18.70 -8.29
C TYR A 236 15.69 -19.57 -9.24
N ALA A 237 16.15 -20.80 -9.51
CA ALA A 237 15.39 -21.75 -10.34
C ALA A 237 14.03 -22.08 -9.70
N GLU A 238 13.99 -22.27 -8.38
CA GLU A 238 12.79 -22.60 -7.63
C GLU A 238 11.79 -21.44 -7.53
N HIS A 239 12.25 -20.25 -7.12
CA HIS A 239 11.36 -19.14 -6.78
C HIS A 239 11.41 -17.95 -7.74
N GLY A 240 12.54 -17.76 -8.44
CA GLY A 240 12.78 -16.57 -9.25
C GLY A 240 12.26 -16.67 -10.67
N HIS A 241 12.40 -17.83 -11.33
CA HIS A 241 12.06 -17.98 -12.74
C HIS A 241 10.57 -17.71 -13.02
N SER A 242 9.68 -18.37 -12.28
CA SER A 242 8.23 -18.22 -12.40
C SER A 242 7.78 -16.80 -12.08
N HIS A 243 8.35 -16.19 -11.04
CA HIS A 243 8.09 -14.80 -10.67
C HIS A 243 8.45 -13.83 -11.79
N VAL A 244 9.67 -13.92 -12.34
CA VAL A 244 10.13 -13.06 -13.45
C VAL A 244 9.28 -13.25 -14.71
N ALA A 245 8.98 -14.51 -15.06
CA ALA A 245 8.16 -14.83 -16.23
C ALA A 245 6.76 -14.18 -16.11
N ARG A 246 6.11 -14.32 -14.96
CA ARG A 246 4.81 -13.70 -14.67
C ARG A 246 4.85 -12.18 -14.76
N VAL A 247 5.86 -11.54 -14.16
CA VAL A 247 6.03 -10.08 -14.20
C VAL A 247 6.17 -9.57 -15.64
N VAL A 248 6.94 -10.27 -16.48
CA VAL A 248 7.16 -9.85 -17.87
C VAL A 248 5.96 -10.14 -18.77
N ALA A 249 5.30 -11.28 -18.57
CA ALA A 249 4.08 -11.66 -19.28
C ALA A 249 2.93 -10.68 -18.99
N GLY A 250 2.84 -10.19 -17.76
CA GLY A 250 1.80 -9.26 -17.33
C GLY A 250 0.42 -9.89 -17.30
N GLY A 251 -0.60 -9.09 -17.62
CA GLY A 251 -1.98 -9.53 -17.64
C GLY A 251 -2.93 -8.37 -17.90
N ALA A 252 -4.23 -8.61 -17.74
CA ALA A 252 -5.23 -7.57 -17.82
C ALA A 252 -4.94 -6.46 -16.78
N PRO A 253 -5.25 -5.19 -17.09
CA PRO A 253 -5.15 -4.13 -16.09
C PRO A 253 -6.15 -4.37 -14.94
N THR A 254 -5.64 -4.44 -13.71
CA THR A 254 -6.44 -4.51 -12.49
C THR A 254 -6.15 -3.25 -11.66
N PRO A 255 -7.02 -2.23 -11.69
CA PRO A 255 -6.80 -0.98 -10.95
C PRO A 255 -6.62 -1.22 -9.45
N GLY A 256 -5.70 -0.47 -8.83
CA GLY A 256 -5.42 -0.58 -7.40
C GLY A 256 -4.63 0.62 -6.89
N SER A 257 -4.08 0.49 -5.68
CA SER A 257 -3.30 1.55 -5.03
C SER A 257 -2.05 1.97 -5.82
N SER A 258 -1.50 1.08 -6.64
CA SER A 258 -0.35 1.31 -7.53
C SER A 258 -0.66 2.20 -8.74
N CYS A 259 -1.94 2.56 -8.98
CA CYS A 259 -2.32 3.41 -10.09
C CYS A 259 -1.69 4.81 -10.04
N VAL A 260 -1.41 5.35 -8.85
CA VAL A 260 -0.81 6.70 -8.69
C VAL A 260 0.58 6.80 -9.28
N ASP A 261 1.39 5.74 -9.16
CA ASP A 261 2.76 5.66 -9.67
C ASP A 261 2.82 4.93 -11.03
N CYS A 262 1.67 4.55 -11.57
CA CYS A 262 1.62 3.78 -12.79
C CYS A 262 1.93 4.66 -13.99
N LYS A 263 3.02 4.36 -14.71
CA LYS A 263 3.34 5.07 -15.95
C LYS A 263 2.28 4.94 -17.05
N GLN A 264 1.37 3.96 -16.95
CA GLN A 264 0.25 3.83 -17.90
C GLN A 264 -0.95 4.70 -17.53
N PHE A 265 -0.98 5.25 -16.30
CA PHE A 265 -2.18 5.83 -15.66
C PHE A 265 -2.94 6.82 -16.53
N THR A 266 -2.24 7.68 -17.26
CA THR A 266 -2.86 8.73 -18.06
C THR A 266 -3.69 8.24 -19.24
N ALA A 267 -3.37 7.07 -19.78
CA ALA A 267 -3.99 6.54 -20.98
C ALA A 267 -4.57 5.12 -20.78
N CYS A 268 -4.46 4.57 -19.57
CA CYS A 268 -5.04 3.27 -19.20
C CYS A 268 -6.57 3.38 -19.09
N PRO A 269 -7.35 2.63 -19.88
CA PRO A 269 -8.81 2.72 -19.87
C PRO A 269 -9.45 2.08 -18.63
N ALA A 270 -8.71 1.25 -17.89
CA ALA A 270 -9.23 0.56 -16.71
C ALA A 270 -9.46 1.48 -15.51
N VAL A 271 -8.87 2.68 -15.50
CA VAL A 271 -9.15 3.69 -14.47
C VAL A 271 -10.11 4.73 -15.06
N PRO A 272 -11.41 4.69 -14.73
CA PRO A 272 -12.37 5.65 -15.25
C PRO A 272 -12.02 7.07 -14.77
N ARG A 273 -12.12 8.02 -15.70
CA ARG A 273 -11.93 9.46 -15.43
C ARG A 273 -13.28 10.04 -15.06
N ARG A 274 -13.36 10.63 -13.87
CA ARG A 274 -14.61 11.10 -13.25
C ARG A 274 -14.35 12.44 -12.55
N PRO A 275 -14.54 13.58 -13.21
CA PRO A 275 -14.28 14.87 -12.61
C PRO A 275 -15.23 15.14 -11.43
N GLY A 276 -14.70 15.69 -10.33
CA GLY A 276 -15.50 16.21 -9.23
C GLY A 276 -16.06 15.14 -8.29
N VAL A 277 -15.49 13.93 -8.29
CA VAL A 277 -15.84 12.87 -7.32
C VAL A 277 -15.66 13.37 -5.89
N LEU A 278 -14.60 14.13 -5.59
CA LEU A 278 -14.35 14.69 -4.26
C LEU A 278 -15.10 16.01 -4.00
N GLY A 279 -15.97 16.44 -4.91
CA GLY A 279 -16.72 17.69 -4.78
C GLY A 279 -15.86 18.96 -4.85
N VAL A 280 -14.62 18.86 -5.35
CA VAL A 280 -13.68 19.98 -5.51
C VAL A 280 -13.67 20.51 -6.95
N SER A 281 -13.37 21.80 -7.10
CA SER A 281 -13.21 22.44 -8.40
C SER A 281 -11.91 22.00 -9.10
N SER A 282 -11.93 22.04 -10.43
CA SER A 282 -10.76 21.67 -11.24
C SER A 282 -9.57 22.60 -10.97
N ARG A 283 -8.40 22.02 -10.69
CA ARG A 283 -7.14 22.76 -10.58
C ARG A 283 -5.95 21.97 -11.12
N VAL A 284 -4.89 22.68 -11.49
CA VAL A 284 -3.58 22.08 -11.77
C VAL A 284 -2.87 21.85 -10.43
N ALA A 285 -2.64 20.60 -10.06
CA ALA A 285 -2.00 20.21 -8.80
C ALA A 285 -1.26 18.88 -8.97
N PRO A 286 -0.33 18.52 -8.06
CA PRO A 286 0.31 17.21 -8.07
C PRO A 286 -0.75 16.09 -7.96
N LEU A 287 -0.52 14.99 -8.68
CA LEU A 287 -1.36 13.80 -8.55
C LEU A 287 -1.17 13.22 -7.14
N ARG A 288 -2.27 13.02 -6.40
CA ARG A 288 -2.24 12.38 -5.08
C ARG A 288 -3.15 11.16 -5.06
N LYS A 289 -2.78 10.14 -4.29
CA LYS A 289 -3.66 9.01 -3.95
C LYS A 289 -4.48 9.37 -2.72
N VAL A 290 -5.75 8.98 -2.68
CA VAL A 290 -6.61 9.24 -1.52
C VAL A 290 -7.72 8.22 -1.39
N SER A 291 -8.06 7.87 -0.15
CA SER A 291 -9.28 7.20 0.25
C SER A 291 -10.09 8.08 1.20
N VAL A 292 -11.35 7.74 1.47
CA VAL A 292 -12.15 8.48 2.46
C VAL A 292 -11.52 8.40 3.85
N SER A 293 -10.90 7.29 4.21
CA SER A 293 -10.16 7.15 5.46
C SER A 293 -8.99 8.15 5.52
N ASP A 294 -8.24 8.31 4.42
CA ASP A 294 -7.16 9.30 4.33
C ASP A 294 -7.68 10.73 4.53
N LEU A 295 -8.81 11.06 3.93
CA LEU A 295 -9.45 12.37 4.11
C LEU A 295 -9.89 12.61 5.56
N ARG A 296 -10.40 11.58 6.24
CA ARG A 296 -10.76 11.67 7.66
C ARG A 296 -9.54 11.86 8.55
N TYR A 297 -8.44 11.16 8.26
CA TYR A 297 -7.18 11.39 8.96
C TYR A 297 -6.67 12.81 8.73
N HIS A 298 -6.76 13.33 7.51
CA HIS A 298 -6.34 14.71 7.21
C HIS A 298 -7.20 15.73 7.96
N ALA A 299 -8.52 15.55 7.95
CA ALA A 299 -9.44 16.41 8.67
C ALA A 299 -9.14 16.45 10.18
N ALA A 300 -8.77 15.32 10.77
CA ALA A 300 -8.33 15.25 12.17
C ALA A 300 -6.97 15.93 12.37
N CYS A 301 -5.96 15.56 11.57
CA CYS A 301 -4.62 16.12 11.61
C CYS A 301 -3.88 15.87 10.27
N PRO A 302 -3.54 16.92 9.50
CA PRO A 302 -2.82 16.76 8.24
C PRO A 302 -1.49 16.00 8.35
N ALA A 303 -0.68 16.31 9.37
CA ALA A 303 0.56 15.59 9.63
C ALA A 303 0.34 14.07 9.81
N GLN A 304 -0.73 13.67 10.49
CA GLN A 304 -1.07 12.25 10.64
C GLN A 304 -1.36 11.61 9.28
N ALA A 305 -2.14 12.26 8.42
CA ALA A 305 -2.44 11.74 7.09
C ALA A 305 -1.18 11.60 6.23
N PHE A 306 -0.30 12.60 6.23
CA PHE A 306 0.95 12.57 5.48
C PHE A 306 1.88 11.44 5.93
N LEU A 307 2.13 11.32 7.24
CA LEU A 307 3.01 10.28 7.80
C LEU A 307 2.46 8.86 7.60
N ARG A 308 1.12 8.69 7.59
CA ARG A 308 0.48 7.42 7.23
C ARG A 308 0.65 7.10 5.73
N ALA A 309 0.55 8.10 4.86
CA ALA A 309 0.77 7.94 3.42
C ALA A 309 2.22 7.53 3.09
N LEU A 310 3.20 7.95 3.91
CA LEU A 310 4.59 7.49 3.86
C LEU A 310 4.79 6.06 4.39
N HIS A 311 3.74 5.39 4.87
CA HIS A 311 3.81 4.05 5.46
C HIS A 311 4.85 3.94 6.57
N LEU A 312 4.97 4.98 7.41
CA LEU A 312 5.84 4.94 8.58
C LEU A 312 5.37 3.88 9.59
N PRO A 313 6.28 3.35 10.43
CA PRO A 313 5.89 2.40 11.48
C PRO A 313 4.85 2.98 12.42
N ARG A 314 3.86 2.18 12.77
CA ARG A 314 2.70 2.60 13.58
C ARG A 314 2.74 1.91 14.94
N SER A 315 2.42 2.65 15.99
CA SER A 315 2.20 2.14 17.36
C SER A 315 0.70 2.15 17.68
N ASP A 316 0.21 1.09 18.34
CA ASP A 316 -1.14 1.03 18.92
C ASP A 316 -2.28 1.52 17.97
N GLU A 317 -2.30 1.00 16.73
CA GLU A 317 -3.20 1.50 15.70
C GLU A 317 -4.69 1.20 15.96
N TYR A 318 -4.98 0.17 16.75
CA TYR A 318 -6.34 -0.34 16.93
C TYR A 318 -6.64 -0.64 18.40
N GLY A 319 -7.53 0.15 19.00
CA GLY A 319 -8.16 -0.20 20.27
C GLY A 319 -9.07 -1.44 20.15
N SER A 320 -9.50 -2.00 21.28
CA SER A 320 -10.32 -3.22 21.38
C SER A 320 -11.54 -3.19 20.45
N ALA A 321 -12.29 -2.08 20.45
CA ALA A 321 -13.47 -1.92 19.59
C ALA A 321 -13.16 -2.00 18.09
N ALA A 322 -12.00 -1.48 17.66
CA ALA A 322 -11.60 -1.54 16.25
C ALA A 322 -11.15 -2.96 15.86
N LYS A 323 -10.44 -3.66 16.75
CA LYS A 323 -10.07 -5.07 16.54
C LYS A 323 -11.31 -5.97 16.44
N LEU A 324 -12.28 -5.77 17.32
CA LEU A 324 -13.56 -6.49 17.28
C LEU A 324 -14.28 -6.25 15.95
N GLY A 325 -14.43 -5.00 15.53
CA GLY A 325 -15.07 -4.68 14.25
C GLY A 325 -14.37 -5.36 13.07
N GLN A 326 -13.03 -5.35 13.05
CA GLN A 326 -12.26 -6.02 11.99
C GLN A 326 -12.41 -7.55 12.02
N ALA A 327 -12.50 -8.17 13.19
CA ALA A 327 -12.78 -9.59 13.31
C ALA A 327 -14.16 -9.93 12.73
N VAL A 328 -15.19 -9.16 13.09
CA VAL A 328 -16.57 -9.35 12.59
C VAL A 328 -16.64 -9.16 11.07
N HIS A 329 -16.02 -8.11 10.52
CA HIS A 329 -15.93 -7.91 9.07
C HIS A 329 -15.25 -9.09 8.37
N GLY A 330 -14.10 -9.56 8.89
CA GLY A 330 -13.37 -10.68 8.29
C GLY A 330 -14.16 -12.00 8.31
N TRP A 331 -14.98 -12.24 9.35
CA TRP A 331 -15.86 -13.40 9.39
C TRP A 331 -16.95 -13.34 8.32
N ILE A 332 -17.66 -12.21 8.22
CA ILE A 332 -18.73 -12.01 7.24
C ILE A 332 -18.15 -12.07 5.81
N GLU A 333 -17.02 -11.43 5.56
CA GLU A 333 -16.31 -11.50 4.28
C GLU A 333 -16.01 -12.95 3.88
N LYS A 334 -15.49 -13.77 4.82
CA LYS A 334 -15.22 -15.20 4.57
C LYS A 334 -16.48 -15.95 4.16
N LEU A 335 -17.61 -15.68 4.81
CA LEU A 335 -18.89 -16.31 4.46
C LEU A 335 -19.40 -15.84 3.08
N HIS A 336 -19.22 -14.56 2.75
CA HIS A 336 -19.65 -13.98 1.47
C HIS A 336 -18.77 -14.37 0.28
N ARG A 337 -17.55 -14.89 0.53
CA ARG A 337 -16.68 -15.46 -0.51
C ARG A 337 -17.03 -16.88 -0.93
N ARG A 338 -18.00 -17.54 -0.27
CA ARG A 338 -18.41 -18.92 -0.59
C ARG A 338 -19.02 -19.01 -2.00
N ASP A 339 -18.68 -20.07 -2.72
CA ASP A 339 -19.21 -20.33 -4.06
C ASP A 339 -20.74 -20.48 -4.03
N GLY A 340 -21.42 -19.90 -5.03
CA GLY A 340 -22.88 -19.86 -5.09
C GLY A 340 -23.53 -18.88 -4.11
N TRP A 341 -22.73 -18.11 -3.35
CA TRP A 341 -23.16 -17.05 -2.44
C TRP A 341 -24.34 -17.43 -1.55
N PRO A 342 -24.25 -18.55 -0.80
CA PRO A 342 -25.34 -18.97 0.07
C PRO A 342 -25.58 -17.92 1.17
N PRO A 343 -26.85 -17.74 1.61
CA PRO A 343 -27.15 -16.88 2.74
C PRO A 343 -26.36 -17.31 3.99
N CYS A 344 -25.94 -16.33 4.78
CA CYS A 344 -25.40 -16.60 6.11
C CYS A 344 -26.48 -17.27 6.98
N ALA A 345 -26.12 -18.34 7.68
CA ALA A 345 -27.01 -19.06 8.58
C ALA A 345 -26.46 -19.07 10.01
N VAL A 346 -27.32 -19.32 11.00
CA VAL A 346 -26.92 -19.44 12.42
C VAL A 346 -25.82 -20.51 12.61
N ALA A 347 -25.88 -21.60 11.83
CA ALA A 347 -24.87 -22.66 11.86
C ALA A 347 -23.49 -22.24 11.32
N ASP A 348 -23.40 -21.11 10.60
CA ASP A 348 -22.14 -20.54 10.12
C ASP A 348 -21.45 -19.67 11.19
N MET A 349 -22.11 -19.42 12.33
CA MET A 349 -21.60 -18.51 13.36
C MET A 349 -20.71 -19.24 14.36
N PRO A 350 -19.76 -18.53 15.01
CA PRO A 350 -18.90 -19.12 16.01
C PRO A 350 -19.66 -19.83 17.13
N THR A 351 -19.09 -20.95 17.59
CA THR A 351 -19.64 -21.68 18.74
C THR A 351 -19.62 -20.81 19.99
N GLU A 352 -20.61 -20.98 20.86
CA GLU A 352 -20.63 -20.28 22.15
C GLU A 352 -19.39 -20.63 22.99
N GLY A 353 -18.75 -19.62 23.58
CA GLY A 353 -17.54 -19.78 24.39
C GLY A 353 -16.25 -19.95 23.59
N GLU A 354 -16.30 -20.01 22.25
CA GLU A 354 -15.12 -20.10 21.41
C GLU A 354 -14.57 -18.71 21.06
N ASN A 355 -13.28 -18.48 21.31
CA ASN A 355 -12.59 -17.29 20.81
C ASN A 355 -12.18 -17.53 19.35
N TRP A 356 -13.08 -17.16 18.44
CA TRP A 356 -12.98 -17.35 17.00
C TRP A 356 -12.09 -16.33 16.29
N THR A 357 -11.46 -15.43 17.04
CA THR A 357 -10.64 -14.35 16.48
C THR A 357 -9.17 -14.74 16.40
N GLU A 358 -8.50 -14.43 15.28
CA GLU A 358 -7.13 -14.89 15.03
C GLU A 358 -6.14 -13.78 14.68
N GLY A 359 -4.85 -14.06 14.90
CA GLY A 359 -3.74 -13.22 14.49
C GLY A 359 -3.83 -11.80 15.03
N ARG A 360 -3.76 -10.81 14.12
CA ARG A 360 -3.78 -9.38 14.48
C ARG A 360 -5.12 -8.89 15.04
N TRP A 361 -6.20 -9.66 14.83
CA TRP A 361 -7.55 -9.32 15.26
C TRP A 361 -8.02 -10.11 16.47
N ARG A 362 -7.12 -10.83 17.14
CA ARG A 362 -7.45 -11.50 18.38
C ARG A 362 -7.96 -10.50 19.42
N VAL A 363 -9.13 -10.77 19.98
CA VAL A 363 -9.79 -9.96 21.02
C VAL A 363 -9.94 -10.76 22.33
N SER A 364 -10.37 -10.10 23.40
CA SER A 364 -10.71 -10.77 24.66
C SER A 364 -11.92 -11.69 24.48
N ASP A 365 -12.12 -12.64 25.39
CA ASP A 365 -13.27 -13.56 25.30
C ASP A 365 -14.62 -12.84 25.43
N GLU A 366 -14.67 -11.75 26.22
CA GLU A 366 -15.84 -10.86 26.30
C GLU A 366 -16.14 -10.19 24.94
N ASP A 367 -15.10 -9.69 24.27
CA ASP A 367 -15.23 -9.08 22.95
C ASP A 367 -15.61 -10.13 21.89
N ALA A 368 -15.08 -11.36 21.99
CA ALA A 368 -15.42 -12.46 21.08
C ALA A 368 -16.89 -12.88 21.23
N THR A 369 -17.40 -12.95 22.46
CA THR A 369 -18.83 -13.15 22.75
C THR A 369 -19.66 -12.02 22.15
N THR A 370 -19.28 -10.76 22.40
CA THR A 370 -19.95 -9.58 21.83
C THR A 370 -19.98 -9.63 20.30
N GLY A 371 -18.88 -10.05 19.68
CA GLY A 371 -18.78 -10.20 18.22
C GLY A 371 -19.64 -11.34 17.68
N ARG A 372 -19.77 -12.44 18.42
CA ARG A 372 -20.70 -13.53 18.06
C ARG A 372 -22.14 -13.04 18.04
N ASP A 373 -22.56 -12.26 19.04
CA ASP A 373 -23.92 -11.71 19.09
C ASP A 373 -24.19 -10.79 17.89
N MET A 374 -23.23 -9.94 17.55
CA MET A 374 -23.26 -9.16 16.30
C MET A 374 -23.44 -10.07 15.07
N LEU A 375 -22.61 -11.11 14.94
CA LEU A 375 -22.66 -12.02 13.79
C LEU A 375 -24.01 -12.77 13.65
N LEU A 376 -24.62 -13.14 14.78
CA LEU A 376 -25.96 -13.74 14.78
C LEU A 376 -27.02 -12.78 14.23
N HIS A 377 -26.95 -11.50 14.58
CA HIS A 377 -27.87 -10.48 14.05
C HIS A 377 -27.68 -10.18 12.56
N HIS A 378 -26.51 -10.48 11.98
CA HIS A 378 -26.28 -10.33 10.55
C HIS A 378 -27.07 -11.36 9.72
N VAL A 379 -27.38 -12.53 10.27
CA VAL A 379 -28.10 -13.61 9.56
C VAL A 379 -29.39 -13.06 8.91
N ASP A 380 -30.19 -12.35 9.69
CA ASP A 380 -31.47 -11.80 9.23
C ASP A 380 -31.30 -10.62 8.25
N ALA A 381 -30.15 -9.95 8.26
CA ALA A 381 -29.83 -8.82 7.40
C ALA A 381 -28.97 -9.19 6.19
N CYS A 382 -28.66 -10.48 6.01
CA CYS A 382 -27.77 -10.96 4.96
C CYS A 382 -28.30 -10.57 3.57
N PRO A 383 -27.47 -9.99 2.67
CA PRO A 383 -27.92 -9.61 1.33
C PRO A 383 -28.22 -10.80 0.40
N PHE A 384 -27.86 -12.04 0.79
CA PHE A 384 -28.02 -13.22 -0.05
C PHE A 384 -29.21 -14.12 0.33
N GLN A 385 -30.19 -13.57 1.05
CA GLN A 385 -31.42 -14.31 1.38
C GLN A 385 -32.19 -14.73 0.12
N ASP A 386 -32.11 -13.95 -0.97
CA ASP A 386 -32.70 -14.24 -2.27
C ASP A 386 -31.62 -14.50 -3.34
N PRO A 387 -30.95 -15.67 -3.33
CA PRO A 387 -29.78 -15.92 -4.18
C PRO A 387 -30.11 -15.90 -5.69
N GLY A 388 -31.38 -16.06 -6.07
CA GLY A 388 -31.84 -15.98 -7.46
C GLY A 388 -31.75 -14.57 -8.08
N LEU A 389 -31.63 -13.51 -7.26
CA LEU A 389 -31.52 -12.12 -7.73
C LEU A 389 -30.06 -11.70 -7.95
N VAL A 390 -29.11 -12.38 -7.30
CA VAL A 390 -27.70 -12.00 -7.30
C VAL A 390 -26.99 -12.58 -8.51
N GLN A 391 -26.47 -11.69 -9.36
CA GLN A 391 -25.81 -12.05 -10.61
C GLN A 391 -24.28 -12.10 -10.45
N ARG A 392 -23.74 -11.31 -9.52
CA ARG A 392 -22.31 -11.16 -9.29
C ARG A 392 -22.06 -10.67 -7.87
N VAL A 393 -20.98 -11.15 -7.25
CA VAL A 393 -20.54 -10.70 -5.93
C VAL A 393 -19.03 -10.46 -5.95
N GLU A 394 -18.61 -9.36 -5.34
CA GLU A 394 -17.22 -8.99 -5.17
C GLU A 394 -16.98 -8.45 -3.74
N PRO A 395 -16.59 -9.33 -2.80
CA PRO A 395 -16.26 -8.90 -1.44
C PRO A 395 -14.93 -8.14 -1.43
N GLU A 396 -14.87 -7.03 -0.67
CA GLU A 396 -13.66 -6.22 -0.48
C GLU A 396 -13.02 -5.72 -1.78
N ALA A 397 -13.85 -5.47 -2.80
CA ALA A 397 -13.37 -5.23 -4.14
C ALA A 397 -12.84 -3.80 -4.34
N LEU A 398 -11.54 -3.66 -4.57
CA LEU A 398 -10.92 -2.34 -4.80
C LEU A 398 -11.52 -1.65 -6.02
N ARG A 399 -11.93 -0.40 -5.84
CA ARG A 399 -12.39 0.52 -6.88
C ARG A 399 -11.47 1.72 -6.95
N VAL A 400 -11.06 2.06 -8.16
CA VAL A 400 -10.15 3.17 -8.41
C VAL A 400 -10.72 4.06 -9.50
N VAL A 401 -10.83 5.35 -9.22
CA VAL A 401 -11.23 6.36 -10.20
C VAL A 401 -10.22 7.49 -10.21
N HIS A 402 -10.05 8.12 -11.36
CA HIS A 402 -9.28 9.35 -11.48
C HIS A 402 -10.23 10.55 -11.39
N ASP A 403 -10.23 11.22 -10.26
CA ASP A 403 -10.84 12.54 -10.14
C ASP A 403 -9.94 13.58 -10.80
N THR A 404 -10.26 13.90 -12.06
CA THR A 404 -9.50 14.86 -12.86
C THR A 404 -9.70 16.30 -12.41
N ALA A 405 -10.73 16.61 -11.61
CA ALA A 405 -10.87 17.95 -11.04
C ALA A 405 -9.91 18.11 -9.86
N ALA A 406 -9.86 17.10 -8.99
CA ALA A 406 -8.98 17.07 -7.83
C ALA A 406 -7.51 16.77 -8.18
N GLN A 407 -7.21 16.21 -9.36
CA GLN A 407 -5.95 15.50 -9.63
C GLN A 407 -5.68 14.46 -8.54
N ALA A 408 -6.66 13.56 -8.36
CA ALA A 408 -6.61 12.51 -7.36
C ALA A 408 -6.89 11.13 -7.95
N VAL A 409 -6.09 10.14 -7.53
CA VAL A 409 -6.44 8.73 -7.65
C VAL A 409 -7.25 8.38 -6.41
N VAL A 410 -8.57 8.33 -6.56
CA VAL A 410 -9.48 7.98 -5.48
C VAL A 410 -9.60 6.47 -5.42
N VAL A 411 -9.23 5.89 -4.28
CA VAL A 411 -9.30 4.46 -4.00
C VAL A 411 -10.39 4.22 -2.96
N ALA A 412 -11.28 3.29 -3.27
CA ALA A 412 -12.32 2.81 -2.37
C ALA A 412 -12.27 1.29 -2.27
N LYS A 413 -12.61 0.78 -1.10
CA LYS A 413 -12.73 -0.65 -0.82
C LYS A 413 -14.06 -0.87 -0.10
N PRO A 414 -15.17 -1.00 -0.84
CA PRO A 414 -16.44 -1.42 -0.27
C PRO A 414 -16.28 -2.75 0.48
N ASP A 415 -16.99 -2.91 1.59
CA ASP A 415 -17.05 -4.19 2.30
C ASP A 415 -17.64 -5.27 1.35
N LEU A 416 -18.68 -4.92 0.59
CA LEU A 416 -19.28 -5.78 -0.41
C LEU A 416 -19.83 -4.99 -1.62
N LEU A 417 -19.54 -5.49 -2.82
CA LEU A 417 -20.29 -5.12 -4.03
C LEU A 417 -21.03 -6.34 -4.56
N TYR A 418 -22.27 -6.17 -4.97
CA TYR A 418 -22.99 -7.20 -5.69
C TYR A 418 -23.88 -6.60 -6.77
N GLN A 419 -24.24 -7.41 -7.75
CA GLN A 419 -25.06 -7.00 -8.88
C GLN A 419 -26.41 -7.70 -8.85
N GLU A 420 -27.49 -6.93 -8.97
CA GLU A 420 -28.86 -7.38 -9.12
C GLU A 420 -29.48 -6.66 -10.32
N ASP A 421 -30.14 -7.40 -11.20
CA ASP A 421 -30.79 -6.85 -12.40
C ASP A 421 -29.91 -5.87 -13.20
N GLY A 422 -28.63 -6.21 -13.37
CA GLY A 422 -27.66 -5.38 -14.08
C GLY A 422 -27.18 -4.13 -13.34
N SER A 423 -27.68 -3.85 -12.14
CA SER A 423 -27.37 -2.69 -11.32
C SER A 423 -26.45 -3.02 -10.15
N TRP A 424 -25.59 -2.07 -9.76
CA TRP A 424 -24.64 -2.30 -8.67
C TRP A 424 -25.22 -1.89 -7.33
N VAL A 425 -25.04 -2.76 -6.35
CA VAL A 425 -25.32 -2.50 -4.95
C VAL A 425 -24.01 -2.35 -4.20
N TRP A 426 -23.83 -1.19 -3.58
CA TRP A 426 -22.68 -0.90 -2.72
C TRP A 426 -23.06 -1.09 -1.27
N ARG A 427 -22.52 -2.12 -0.61
CA ARG A 427 -22.84 -2.39 0.79
C ARG A 427 -21.64 -2.17 1.71
N GLU A 428 -21.90 -1.44 2.79
CA GLU A 428 -20.97 -1.17 3.88
C GLU A 428 -21.49 -1.79 5.18
N LEU A 429 -20.60 -2.37 5.97
CA LEU A 429 -20.87 -2.87 7.31
C LEU A 429 -20.24 -1.92 8.34
N LYS A 430 -20.95 -1.57 9.41
CA LYS A 430 -20.41 -0.79 10.53
C LYS A 430 -20.78 -1.44 11.85
N THR A 431 -19.77 -1.87 12.60
CA THR A 431 -19.96 -2.41 13.95
C THR A 431 -19.92 -1.31 15.00
N THR A 432 -20.81 -1.33 15.99
CA THR A 432 -20.75 -0.42 17.13
C THR A 432 -21.37 -1.04 18.38
N ARG A 433 -20.87 -0.68 19.57
CA ARG A 433 -21.53 -0.97 20.86
C ARG A 433 -22.46 0.15 21.32
N LYS A 434 -22.47 1.28 20.59
CA LYS A 434 -23.29 2.43 20.97
C LYS A 434 -24.75 2.10 20.70
N ARG A 435 -25.58 2.30 21.72
CA ARG A 435 -27.04 2.22 21.59
C ARG A 435 -27.54 3.07 20.42
N ARG A 436 -28.63 2.61 19.83
CA ARG A 436 -29.32 3.31 18.75
C ARG A 436 -29.63 4.75 19.17
N ARG A 437 -29.23 5.71 18.33
CA ARG A 437 -29.59 7.13 18.46
C ARG A 437 -30.62 7.44 17.38
N ASN A 438 -31.60 8.29 17.70
CA ASN A 438 -32.58 8.74 16.72
C ASN A 438 -31.91 9.67 15.69
N GLN A 439 -32.29 9.54 14.41
CA GLN A 439 -31.95 10.44 13.30
C GLN A 439 -30.46 10.79 13.16
N VAL A 440 -29.65 9.80 12.78
CA VAL A 440 -28.26 10.04 12.39
C VAL A 440 -28.20 10.28 10.88
N ASP A 441 -27.63 11.41 10.46
CA ASP A 441 -27.28 11.63 9.06
C ASP A 441 -26.15 10.66 8.67
N LEU A 442 -26.50 9.63 7.91
CA LEU A 442 -25.59 8.55 7.55
C LEU A 442 -24.45 9.03 6.66
N LEU A 443 -24.72 9.96 5.74
CA LEU A 443 -23.69 10.48 4.82
C LEU A 443 -22.66 11.32 5.59
N GLU A 444 -23.07 12.11 6.58
CA GLU A 444 -22.12 12.87 7.42
C GLU A 444 -21.33 11.97 8.37
N THR A 445 -21.99 10.99 8.97
CA THR A 445 -21.38 10.08 9.96
C THR A 445 -20.41 9.12 9.29
N TYR A 446 -20.74 8.69 8.06
CA TYR A 446 -20.01 7.70 7.29
C TYR A 446 -19.72 8.25 5.88
N PRO A 447 -18.70 9.11 5.72
CA PRO A 447 -18.41 9.76 4.44
C PRO A 447 -18.08 8.80 3.28
N GLN A 448 -17.80 7.52 3.56
CA GLN A 448 -17.66 6.49 2.53
C GLN A 448 -18.97 6.23 1.78
N LEU A 449 -20.13 6.42 2.43
CA LEU A 449 -21.43 6.36 1.78
C LEU A 449 -21.62 7.52 0.80
N ALA A 450 -21.13 8.71 1.13
CA ALA A 450 -21.14 9.85 0.21
C ALA A 450 -20.29 9.58 -1.04
N LEU A 451 -19.14 8.92 -0.87
CA LEU A 451 -18.34 8.46 -2.01
C LEU A 451 -19.10 7.42 -2.85
N ALA A 452 -19.70 6.42 -2.21
CA ALA A 452 -20.50 5.39 -2.89
C ALA A 452 -21.64 6.00 -3.72
N VAL A 453 -22.43 6.91 -3.13
CA VAL A 453 -23.50 7.65 -3.82
C VAL A 453 -22.94 8.36 -5.06
N THR A 454 -21.84 9.08 -4.90
CA THR A 454 -21.24 9.85 -6.00
C THR A 454 -20.72 8.95 -7.12
N LEU A 455 -20.09 7.82 -6.79
CA LEU A 455 -19.55 6.87 -7.78
C LEU A 455 -20.66 6.14 -8.55
N LEU A 456 -21.71 5.67 -7.85
CA LEU A 456 -22.84 5.00 -8.49
C LEU A 456 -23.64 5.98 -9.35
N ALA A 457 -23.94 7.18 -8.86
CA ALA A 457 -24.66 8.22 -9.61
C ALA A 457 -23.93 8.62 -10.91
N GLN A 458 -22.59 8.56 -10.93
CA GLN A 458 -21.77 8.85 -12.11
C GLN A 458 -21.55 7.63 -13.03
N GLY A 459 -22.16 6.47 -12.74
CA GLY A 459 -21.92 5.23 -13.47
C GLY A 459 -20.44 4.85 -13.49
N ALA A 460 -19.70 5.10 -12.40
CA ALA A 460 -18.27 4.83 -12.33
C ALA A 460 -17.95 3.33 -12.36
N LEU A 461 -18.90 2.49 -11.98
CA LEU A 461 -18.78 1.03 -11.95
C LEU A 461 -19.39 0.34 -13.19
N GLY A 462 -19.93 1.10 -14.14
CA GLY A 462 -20.81 0.57 -15.18
C GLY A 462 -22.18 0.16 -14.61
N GLY A 463 -22.93 -0.68 -15.33
CA GLY A 463 -24.29 -1.07 -14.96
C GLY A 463 -25.32 0.04 -15.16
N ASP A 464 -26.57 -0.22 -14.77
CA ASP A 464 -27.63 0.79 -14.77
C ASP A 464 -27.59 1.61 -13.45
N PRO A 465 -27.33 2.94 -13.50
CA PRO A 465 -27.41 3.79 -12.32
C PRO A 465 -28.82 3.84 -11.71
N GLY A 466 -29.88 3.63 -12.51
CA GLY A 466 -31.27 3.74 -12.09
C GLY A 466 -31.72 2.67 -11.11
N GLY A 467 -31.16 1.46 -11.19
CA GLY A 467 -31.39 0.38 -10.22
C GLY A 467 -30.29 0.23 -9.17
N SER A 468 -29.26 1.09 -9.21
CA SER A 468 -28.14 1.00 -8.27
C SER A 468 -28.52 1.56 -6.91
N ARG A 469 -27.96 1.03 -5.83
CA ARG A 469 -28.22 1.52 -4.46
C ARG A 469 -27.01 1.42 -3.54
N VAL A 470 -26.99 2.26 -2.51
CA VAL A 470 -26.00 2.16 -1.43
C VAL A 470 -26.69 1.61 -0.19
N GLU A 471 -26.15 0.56 0.38
CA GLU A 471 -26.61 -0.07 1.60
C GLU A 471 -25.60 0.13 2.73
N VAL A 472 -26.09 0.36 3.94
CA VAL A 472 -25.27 0.28 5.14
C VAL A 472 -25.96 -0.54 6.21
N GLU A 473 -25.26 -1.53 6.74
CA GLU A 473 -25.68 -2.31 7.88
C GLU A 473 -24.96 -1.82 9.14
N ILE A 474 -25.70 -1.30 10.11
CA ILE A 474 -25.13 -0.94 11.42
C ILE A 474 -25.38 -2.08 12.39
N LEU A 475 -24.33 -2.86 12.64
CA LEU A 475 -24.36 -4.08 13.43
C LEU A 475 -23.98 -3.81 14.89
N ARG A 476 -24.82 -4.29 15.80
CA ARG A 476 -24.68 -4.13 17.25
C ARG A 476 -24.89 -5.46 17.95
N PRO A 477 -24.44 -5.60 19.22
CA PRO A 477 -24.71 -6.80 19.99
C PRO A 477 -26.20 -7.04 20.24
N ASP A 478 -27.02 -6.00 20.15
CA ASP A 478 -28.47 -6.04 20.40
C ASP A 478 -29.33 -5.99 19.12
N GLY A 479 -28.72 -5.95 17.93
CA GLY A 479 -29.46 -5.98 16.67
C GLY A 479 -28.68 -5.53 15.43
N SER A 480 -29.33 -5.70 14.27
CA SER A 480 -28.88 -5.19 12.97
C SER A 480 -29.83 -4.11 12.45
N ASP A 481 -29.29 -2.96 12.04
CA ASP A 481 -30.06 -1.86 11.43
C ASP A 481 -29.58 -1.64 9.97
N PRO A 482 -30.21 -2.29 8.98
CA PRO A 482 -29.92 -2.03 7.56
C PRO A 482 -30.59 -0.73 7.08
N HIS A 483 -29.87 0.03 6.25
CA HIS A 483 -30.35 1.24 5.61
C HIS A 483 -30.02 1.23 4.12
N VAL A 484 -30.89 1.82 3.31
CA VAL A 484 -30.72 1.95 1.85
C VAL A 484 -30.75 3.44 1.49
N ILE A 485 -29.85 3.84 0.59
CA ILE A 485 -29.73 5.19 0.05
C ILE A 485 -29.78 5.09 -1.48
N ASP A 486 -30.70 5.83 -2.08
CA ASP A 486 -30.83 5.96 -3.53
C ASP A 486 -29.76 6.95 -4.05
N PRO A 487 -28.80 6.52 -4.89
CA PRO A 487 -27.79 7.38 -5.47
C PRO A 487 -28.35 8.34 -6.54
N THR A 488 -29.55 8.10 -7.05
CA THR A 488 -30.21 8.94 -8.05
C THR A 488 -31.01 10.10 -7.44
N ASP A 489 -31.33 10.03 -6.15
CA ASP A 489 -32.01 11.11 -5.42
C ASP A 489 -31.15 12.41 -5.45
N PRO A 490 -31.66 13.52 -6.04
CA PRO A 490 -30.93 14.78 -6.11
C PRO A 490 -30.51 15.35 -4.74
N GLU A 491 -31.32 15.15 -3.69
CA GLU A 491 -31.00 15.64 -2.34
C GLU A 491 -29.82 14.86 -1.74
N GLN A 492 -29.84 13.53 -1.87
CA GLN A 492 -28.74 12.66 -1.43
C GLN A 492 -27.46 12.97 -2.19
N GLN A 493 -27.53 13.20 -3.51
CA GLN A 493 -26.37 13.59 -4.30
C GLN A 493 -25.81 14.95 -3.89
N ALA A 494 -26.67 15.95 -3.67
CA ALA A 494 -26.25 17.27 -3.23
C ALA A 494 -25.56 17.19 -1.86
N LYS A 495 -26.13 16.40 -0.95
CA LYS A 495 -25.54 16.13 0.37
C LYS A 495 -24.21 15.40 0.26
N ALA A 496 -24.13 14.33 -0.52
CA ALA A 496 -22.91 13.55 -0.74
C ALA A 496 -21.77 14.43 -1.27
N ARG A 497 -22.04 15.26 -2.30
CA ARG A 497 -21.06 16.23 -2.81
C ARG A 497 -20.62 17.24 -1.76
N SER A 498 -21.54 17.72 -0.91
CA SER A 498 -21.22 18.65 0.18
C SER A 498 -20.31 18.00 1.23
N VAL A 499 -20.59 16.76 1.63
CA VAL A 499 -19.76 15.98 2.55
C VAL A 499 -18.37 15.78 1.96
N LEU A 500 -18.27 15.28 0.72
CA LEU A 500 -16.98 15.05 0.08
C LEU A 500 -16.18 16.34 -0.09
N ARG A 501 -16.82 17.45 -0.44
CA ARG A 501 -16.15 18.77 -0.53
C ARG A 501 -15.58 19.23 0.81
N ARG A 502 -16.31 19.02 1.92
CA ARG A 502 -15.86 19.37 3.28
C ARG A 502 -14.53 18.69 3.64
N TYR A 503 -14.34 17.47 3.17
CA TYR A 503 -13.14 16.67 3.41
C TYR A 503 -12.06 16.91 2.32
N GLY A 504 -12.45 16.87 1.05
CA GLY A 504 -11.57 16.93 -0.10
C GLY A 504 -10.98 18.31 -0.37
N GLY A 505 -11.71 19.39 -0.07
CA GLY A 505 -11.25 20.78 -0.27
C GLY A 505 -9.99 21.09 0.56
N PRO A 506 -10.06 21.07 1.90
CA PRO A 506 -8.92 21.32 2.75
C PRO A 506 -7.73 20.39 2.46
N TRP A 507 -7.98 19.10 2.22
CA TRP A 507 -6.94 18.14 1.86
C TRP A 507 -6.21 18.49 0.57
N ARG A 508 -6.94 19.00 -0.42
CA ARG A 508 -6.37 19.36 -1.72
C ARG A 508 -5.60 20.68 -1.65
N ASP A 509 -6.09 21.63 -0.86
CA ASP A 509 -5.45 22.94 -0.71
C ASP A 509 -4.22 22.90 0.20
N ASP A 510 -4.05 21.83 0.96
CA ASP A 510 -2.93 21.65 1.87
C ASP A 510 -1.66 21.14 1.16
N GLU A 511 -0.61 21.96 1.20
CA GLU A 511 0.73 21.64 0.68
C GLU A 511 1.76 21.44 1.81
N ALA A 512 1.49 21.98 3.00
CA ALA A 512 2.39 21.95 4.16
C ALA A 512 2.20 20.72 5.07
N TRP A 513 0.96 20.23 5.17
CA TRP A 513 0.55 19.12 6.03
C TRP A 513 0.81 19.37 7.52
N ASP A 514 0.60 20.61 7.97
CA ASP A 514 0.88 21.02 9.34
C ASP A 514 0.14 20.17 10.39
N ALA A 515 0.84 19.89 11.50
CA ALA A 515 0.24 19.20 12.62
C ALA A 515 -0.86 20.05 13.27
N ARG A 516 -1.94 19.40 13.71
CA ARG A 516 -3.01 20.01 14.52
C ARG A 516 -3.09 19.30 15.88
N PRO A 517 -2.27 19.69 16.87
CA PRO A 517 -2.27 19.04 18.18
C PRO A 517 -3.66 19.07 18.84
N GLY A 518 -4.03 17.96 19.48
CA GLY A 518 -5.29 17.82 20.20
C GLY A 518 -5.39 16.49 20.95
N PRO A 519 -6.55 16.15 21.54
CA PRO A 519 -6.71 14.93 22.34
C PRO A 519 -6.34 13.64 21.59
N HIS A 520 -6.55 13.62 20.27
CA HIS A 520 -6.21 12.49 19.40
C HIS A 520 -4.70 12.23 19.30
N CYS A 521 -3.82 13.14 19.74
CA CYS A 521 -2.37 12.92 19.72
C CYS A 521 -1.93 11.74 20.59
N GLN A 522 -2.64 11.49 21.71
CA GLN A 522 -2.31 10.41 22.65
C GLN A 522 -2.47 9.02 22.05
N SER A 523 -3.41 8.86 21.12
CA SER A 523 -3.69 7.60 20.41
C SER A 523 -3.35 7.68 18.92
N CYS A 524 -2.61 8.72 18.50
CA CYS A 524 -2.21 8.87 17.12
C CYS A 524 -1.13 7.80 16.81
N PRO A 525 -1.35 6.92 15.83
CA PRO A 525 -0.47 5.78 15.59
C PRO A 525 0.92 6.15 15.06
N VAL A 526 1.10 7.40 14.65
CA VAL A 526 2.37 7.94 14.13
C VAL A 526 2.92 9.04 15.03
N SER A 527 2.39 9.18 16.26
CA SER A 527 2.80 10.23 17.22
C SER A 527 4.27 10.16 17.57
N GLN A 528 4.85 8.96 17.66
CA GLN A 528 6.28 8.75 17.92
C GLN A 528 7.21 9.44 16.91
N TRP A 529 6.71 9.72 15.70
CA TRP A 529 7.46 10.44 14.66
C TRP A 529 7.10 11.91 14.60
N CYS A 530 6.06 12.37 15.29
CA CYS A 530 5.57 13.73 15.19
C CYS A 530 6.20 14.61 16.28
N PRO A 531 7.01 15.63 15.93
CA PRO A 531 7.61 16.52 16.92
C PRO A 531 6.57 17.37 17.69
N SER A 532 5.34 17.48 17.16
CA SER A 532 4.23 18.20 17.80
C SER A 532 3.36 17.32 18.70
N ALA A 533 3.65 16.01 18.82
CA ALA A 533 3.02 15.17 19.83
C ALA A 533 3.62 15.53 21.20
N GLY A 534 2.83 16.19 22.06
CA GLY A 534 3.30 16.52 23.41
C GLY A 534 3.68 15.27 24.21
N PRO A 535 4.58 15.37 25.20
CA PRO A 535 4.82 14.28 26.14
C PRO A 535 3.48 13.94 26.81
N GLY A 536 3.12 12.65 26.83
CA GLY A 536 1.93 12.19 27.56
C GLY A 536 2.01 12.64 29.03
N PRO A 537 0.88 12.86 29.71
CA PRO A 537 0.93 13.18 31.13
C PRO A 537 1.69 12.05 31.84
N THR A 538 2.84 12.39 32.42
CA THR A 538 3.49 11.57 33.44
C THR A 538 2.42 11.25 34.48
N VAL A 539 2.10 9.98 34.63
CA VAL A 539 1.32 9.49 35.77
C VAL A 539 2.09 9.94 37.00
N ALA A 540 1.62 11.02 37.64
CA ALA A 540 2.13 11.44 38.92
C ALA A 540 1.88 10.25 39.85
N GLY A 541 2.96 9.71 40.39
CA GLY A 541 2.88 8.64 41.37
C GLY A 541 1.91 9.02 42.47
N GLU A 542 1.07 8.07 42.84
CA GLU A 542 0.26 8.12 44.05
C GLU A 542 1.21 8.36 45.23
N GLY A 543 1.26 9.62 45.66
CA GLY A 543 1.82 10.02 46.94
C GLY A 543 0.76 9.78 48.01
N GLU A 544 1.17 9.01 49.02
CA GLU A 544 0.54 8.78 50.32
C GLU A 544 -0.33 9.95 50.81
N VAL A 545 -1.61 9.68 51.10
CA VAL A 545 -2.24 9.77 52.44
C VAL A 545 -3.37 8.76 52.55
#